data_AF-A0A7X6ZBB3-F1
#
_entry.id   AF-A0A7X6ZBB3-F1
#
_cell.length_a   1.000
_cell.length_b   1.000
_cell.length_c   1.000
_cell.angle_alpha   90.00
_cell.angle_beta   90.00
_cell.angle_gamma   90.00
#
_symmetry.space_group_name_H-M   'P 1'
#
loop_
_entity.id
_entity.type
_entity.pdbx_description
1 polymer ?
#
loop_
_entity_poly.entity_id
_entity_poly.type
_entity_poly.pdbx_seq_one_letter_code
_entity_poly.pdbx_strand_id
1 'polypeptide(L)'
;MSSTRSGILQALSFRNISAIYIFVILFIIFSLWIPEKFLQVGVWRSMLDAEALTGIAAIAALIPLIAGSLTLAVGAQVGFTAILSAFLLGKLQLPIALQLPAVIIAGGLIGWVTAIVITKLKVEPIIATLGMSSILLAGMAWVSNSQQILGLGPDYRQIAAAEFAGITVPVWILLAVAVVSWYVLERTPA
;
A
#
# COMPACT_ATOMS: atom_id res chain seq x y z
N MET A 1 -29.12 33.69 1.77
CA MET A 1 -27.68 33.40 2.05
C MET A 1 -27.52 32.51 3.30
N SER A 2 -28.30 31.42 3.42
CA SER A 2 -28.32 30.56 4.62
C SER A 2 -28.15 29.05 4.34
N SER A 3 -28.19 28.57 3.09
CA SER A 3 -28.07 27.14 2.79
C SER A 3 -26.62 26.62 2.70
N THR A 4 -25.62 27.49 2.51
CA THR A 4 -24.22 27.09 2.33
C THR A 4 -23.49 26.79 3.65
N ARG A 5 -23.90 27.42 4.78
CA ARG A 5 -23.29 27.16 6.10
C ARG A 5 -23.59 25.77 6.65
N SER A 6 -24.73 25.17 6.26
CA SER A 6 -25.15 23.85 6.72
C SER A 6 -24.29 22.73 6.13
N GLY A 7 -23.86 22.83 4.87
CA GLY A 7 -23.03 21.81 4.21
C GLY A 7 -21.62 21.69 4.78
N ILE A 8 -21.00 22.83 5.11
CA ILE A 8 -19.64 22.87 5.70
C ILE A 8 -19.65 22.33 7.13
N LEU A 9 -20.65 22.70 7.95
CA LEU A 9 -20.79 22.18 9.31
C LEU A 9 -21.17 20.69 9.33
N GLN A 10 -21.88 20.20 8.32
CA GLN A 10 -22.20 18.79 8.16
C GLN A 10 -21.01 17.97 7.61
N ALA A 11 -20.17 18.56 6.77
CA ALA A 11 -18.89 17.98 6.36
C ALA A 11 -17.88 17.92 7.52
N LEU A 12 -17.85 18.95 8.37
CA LEU A 12 -17.05 19.02 9.62
C LEU A 12 -17.65 18.23 10.80
N SER A 13 -18.77 17.55 10.59
CA SER A 13 -19.40 16.69 11.58
C SER A 13 -18.40 15.68 12.14
N PHE A 14 -18.43 15.51 13.46
CA PHE A 14 -17.59 14.56 14.20
C PHE A 14 -17.70 13.12 13.66
N ARG A 15 -18.81 12.79 12.98
CA ARG A 15 -19.04 11.47 12.39
C ARG A 15 -18.21 11.20 11.12
N ASN A 16 -17.86 12.25 10.35
CA ASN A 16 -17.15 12.09 9.08
C ASN A 16 -15.65 12.39 9.18
N ILE A 17 -15.23 13.22 10.16
CA ILE A 17 -13.85 13.73 10.29
C ILE A 17 -13.19 13.28 11.63
N SER A 18 -13.78 12.30 12.33
CA SER A 18 -13.28 11.77 13.61
C SER A 18 -11.78 11.43 13.59
N ALA A 19 -11.29 10.80 12.53
CA ALA A 19 -9.89 10.43 12.38
C ALA A 19 -8.95 11.66 12.36
N ILE A 20 -9.35 12.75 11.70
CA ILE A 20 -8.55 13.99 11.65
C ILE A 20 -8.55 14.67 13.02
N TYR A 21 -9.67 14.68 13.75
CA TYR A 21 -9.71 15.21 15.11
C TYR A 21 -8.80 14.42 16.05
N ILE A 22 -8.84 13.09 15.99
CA ILE A 22 -7.95 12.22 16.76
C ILE A 22 -6.49 12.50 16.41
N PHE A 23 -6.17 12.62 15.11
CA PHE A 23 -4.82 12.96 14.65
C PHE A 23 -4.33 14.29 15.22
N VAL A 24 -5.14 15.36 15.13
CA VAL A 24 -4.77 16.68 15.67
C VAL A 24 -4.57 16.64 17.19
N ILE A 25 -5.44 15.94 17.92
CA ILE A 25 -5.30 15.78 19.37
C ILE A 25 -4.00 15.06 19.72
N LEU A 26 -3.71 13.93 19.06
CA LEU A 26 -2.47 13.19 19.27
C LEU A 26 -1.24 14.02 18.90
N PHE A 27 -1.32 14.78 17.80
CA PHE A 27 -0.25 15.69 17.38
C PHE A 27 0.07 16.71 18.48
N ILE A 28 -0.95 17.37 19.06
CA ILE A 28 -0.77 18.34 20.12
C ILE A 28 -0.19 17.68 21.37
N ILE A 29 -0.70 16.51 21.76
CA ILE A 29 -0.23 15.78 22.94
C ILE A 29 1.27 15.43 22.79
N PHE A 30 1.66 14.82 21.68
CA PHE A 30 3.06 14.43 21.47
C PHE A 30 3.99 15.63 21.23
N SER A 31 3.50 16.69 20.61
CA SER A 31 4.22 17.95 20.47
C SER A 31 4.53 18.60 21.81
N LEU A 32 3.65 18.46 22.81
CA LEU A 32 3.87 19.01 24.16
C LEU A 32 4.67 18.05 25.05
N TRP A 33 4.47 16.74 24.89
CA TRP A 33 5.08 15.75 25.77
C TRP A 33 6.55 15.46 25.44
N ILE A 34 6.91 15.39 24.15
CA ILE A 34 8.28 15.07 23.72
C ILE A 34 8.68 15.97 22.53
N PRO A 35 8.69 17.32 22.69
CA PRO A 35 8.94 18.25 21.59
C PRO A 35 10.29 18.01 20.91
N GLU A 36 11.33 17.74 21.72
CA GLU A 36 12.71 17.57 21.24
C GLU A 36 12.86 16.40 20.28
N LYS A 37 12.01 15.37 20.35
CA LYS A 37 12.07 14.21 19.46
C LYS A 37 10.96 14.27 18.40
N PHE A 38 9.72 14.53 18.83
CA PHE A 38 8.54 14.47 17.96
C PHE A 38 8.57 15.53 16.85
N LEU A 39 9.08 16.73 17.11
CA LEU A 39 9.13 17.80 16.11
C LEU A 39 10.34 17.72 15.18
N GLN A 40 11.20 16.71 15.34
CA GLN A 40 12.33 16.52 14.44
C GLN A 40 11.86 16.04 13.08
N VAL A 41 12.35 16.68 12.02
CA VAL A 41 12.04 16.32 10.63
C VAL A 41 12.39 14.86 10.32
N GLY A 42 13.47 14.33 10.90
CA GLY A 42 13.87 12.93 10.71
C GLY A 42 12.86 11.92 11.24
N VAL A 43 12.17 12.24 12.33
CA VAL A 43 11.11 11.37 12.89
C VAL A 43 9.93 11.32 11.95
N TRP A 44 9.46 12.48 11.47
CA TRP A 44 8.37 12.54 10.49
C TRP A 44 8.70 11.85 9.18
N ARG A 45 9.92 12.00 8.66
CA ARG A 45 10.37 11.26 7.47
C ARG A 45 10.28 9.76 7.67
N SER A 46 10.84 9.25 8.77
CA SER A 46 10.82 7.82 9.09
C SER A 46 9.40 7.28 9.27
N MET A 47 8.51 8.08 9.87
CA MET A 47 7.10 7.74 10.03
C MET A 47 6.37 7.70 8.67
N LEU A 48 6.59 8.69 7.80
CA LEU A 48 6.01 8.71 6.45
C LEU A 48 6.50 7.53 5.62
N ASP A 49 7.77 7.17 5.73
CA ASP A 49 8.36 6.03 5.02
C ASP A 49 7.72 4.71 5.44
N ALA A 50 7.51 4.53 6.76
CA ALA A 50 6.85 3.34 7.31
C ALA A 50 5.39 3.25 6.86
N GLU A 51 4.68 4.38 6.84
CA GLU A 51 3.26 4.43 6.45
C GLU A 51 3.03 4.44 4.94
N ALA A 52 4.06 4.72 4.13
CA ALA A 52 3.93 4.74 2.67
C ALA A 52 3.42 3.40 2.12
N LEU A 53 4.00 2.29 2.60
CA LEU A 53 3.60 0.94 2.18
C LEU A 53 2.17 0.60 2.63
N THR A 54 1.82 0.94 3.87
CA THR A 54 0.47 0.76 4.42
C THR A 54 -0.55 1.56 3.62
N GLY A 55 -0.23 2.80 3.27
CA GLY A 55 -1.09 3.67 2.46
C GLY A 55 -1.33 3.11 1.06
N ILE A 56 -0.30 2.58 0.39
CA ILE A 56 -0.45 1.95 -0.93
C ILE A 56 -1.35 0.71 -0.82
N ALA A 57 -1.15 -0.12 0.20
CA ALA A 57 -1.98 -1.30 0.45
C ALA A 57 -3.45 -0.91 0.74
N ALA A 58 -3.67 0.17 1.49
CA ALA A 58 -5.01 0.69 1.77
C ALA A 58 -5.72 1.16 0.49
N ILE A 59 -5.02 1.88 -0.40
CA ILE A 59 -5.57 2.29 -1.70
C ILE A 59 -5.88 1.07 -2.59
N ALA A 60 -5.01 0.05 -2.57
CA ALA A 60 -5.24 -1.20 -3.30
C ALA A 60 -6.50 -1.94 -2.80
N ALA A 61 -6.77 -1.90 -1.49
CA ALA A 61 -7.99 -2.46 -0.89
C ALA A 61 -9.25 -1.60 -1.14
N LEU A 62 -9.08 -0.28 -1.34
CA LEU A 62 -10.18 0.65 -1.56
C LEU A 62 -10.95 0.38 -2.86
N ILE A 63 -10.25 0.08 -3.96
CA ILE A 63 -10.88 -0.10 -5.28
C ILE A 63 -11.88 -1.28 -5.27
N PRO A 64 -11.51 -2.50 -4.82
CA PRO A 64 -12.47 -3.60 -4.68
C PRO A 64 -13.59 -3.30 -3.68
N LEU A 65 -13.29 -2.59 -2.58
CA LEU A 65 -14.28 -2.23 -1.57
C LEU A 65 -15.40 -1.37 -2.15
N ILE A 66 -15.06 -0.37 -2.98
CA ILE A 66 -16.06 0.46 -3.68
C ILE A 66 -16.91 -0.39 -4.63
N ALA A 67 -16.30 -1.39 -5.28
CA ALA A 67 -17.01 -2.34 -6.13
C ALA A 67 -17.86 -3.38 -5.34
N GLY A 68 -17.96 -3.27 -4.01
CA GLY A 68 -18.71 -4.20 -3.16
C GLY A 68 -18.00 -5.54 -2.93
N SER A 69 -16.72 -5.62 -3.28
CA SER A 69 -15.90 -6.84 -3.20
C SER A 69 -14.86 -6.69 -2.09
N LEU A 70 -15.09 -7.29 -0.93
CA LEU A 70 -14.09 -7.31 0.14
C LEU A 70 -12.87 -8.16 -0.29
N THR A 71 -11.67 -7.63 -0.10
CA THR A 71 -10.41 -8.33 -0.41
C THR A 71 -9.58 -8.58 0.83
N LEU A 72 -9.19 -9.84 1.05
CA LEU A 72 -8.28 -10.24 2.14
C LEU A 72 -6.86 -10.52 1.63
N ALA A 73 -6.66 -10.61 0.31
CA ALA A 73 -5.42 -11.07 -0.30
C ALA A 73 -4.30 -10.03 -0.37
N VAL A 74 -4.59 -8.75 -0.09
CA VAL A 74 -3.62 -7.65 -0.24
C VAL A 74 -2.37 -7.91 0.58
N GLY A 75 -2.50 -8.35 1.83
CA GLY A 75 -1.36 -8.68 2.68
C GLY A 75 -0.51 -9.85 2.14
N ALA A 76 -1.16 -10.92 1.68
CA ALA A 76 -0.49 -12.06 1.08
C ALA A 76 0.23 -11.69 -0.23
N GLN A 77 -0.34 -10.77 -1.01
CA GLN A 77 0.24 -10.27 -2.26
C GLN A 77 1.46 -9.38 -2.01
N VAL A 78 1.41 -8.49 -1.02
CA VAL A 78 2.57 -7.69 -0.60
C VAL A 78 3.70 -8.60 -0.14
N GLY A 79 3.41 -9.60 0.70
CA GLY A 79 4.41 -10.59 1.12
C GLY A 79 5.00 -11.37 -0.06
N PHE A 80 4.14 -11.85 -0.97
CA PHE A 80 4.58 -12.66 -2.10
C PHE A 80 5.49 -11.88 -3.04
N THR A 81 5.12 -10.64 -3.38
CA THR A 81 5.93 -9.78 -4.24
C THR A 81 7.25 -9.38 -3.58
N ALA A 82 7.28 -9.20 -2.26
CA ALA A 82 8.52 -8.98 -1.50
C ALA A 82 9.47 -10.19 -1.55
N ILE A 83 8.95 -11.41 -1.33
CA ILE A 83 9.76 -12.64 -1.42
C ILE A 83 10.20 -12.91 -2.86
N LEU A 84 9.32 -12.70 -3.84
CA LEU A 84 9.66 -12.83 -5.25
C LEU A 84 10.78 -11.86 -5.63
N SER A 85 10.67 -10.59 -5.24
CA SER A 85 11.73 -9.58 -5.41
C SER A 85 13.05 -10.08 -4.82
N ALA A 86 13.01 -10.56 -3.57
CA ALA A 86 14.19 -11.06 -2.88
C ALA A 86 14.80 -12.29 -3.56
N PHE A 87 13.98 -13.19 -4.07
CA PHE A 87 14.42 -14.38 -4.80
C PHE A 87 15.07 -14.03 -6.13
N LEU A 88 14.47 -13.12 -6.90
CA LEU A 88 15.01 -12.67 -8.19
C LEU A 88 16.38 -11.98 -8.03
N LEU A 89 16.55 -11.16 -7.00
CA LEU A 89 17.83 -10.47 -6.72
C LEU A 89 18.84 -11.38 -6.04
N GLY A 90 18.45 -12.09 -4.99
CA GLY A 90 19.37 -12.85 -4.14
C GLY A 90 19.79 -14.19 -4.74
N LYS A 91 18.84 -14.95 -5.31
CA LYS A 91 19.10 -16.30 -5.84
C LYS A 91 19.40 -16.29 -7.34
N LEU A 92 18.58 -15.59 -8.13
CA LEU A 92 18.75 -15.52 -9.58
C LEU A 92 19.72 -14.41 -10.02
N GLN A 93 20.11 -13.51 -9.11
CA GLN A 93 21.05 -12.42 -9.37
C GLN A 93 20.66 -11.57 -10.59
N LEU A 94 19.35 -11.42 -10.82
CA LEU A 94 18.86 -10.61 -11.92
C LEU A 94 19.17 -9.13 -11.66
N PRO A 95 19.53 -8.36 -12.71
CA PRO A 95 19.60 -6.92 -12.62
C PRO A 95 18.28 -6.30 -12.15
N ILE A 96 18.36 -5.23 -11.36
CA ILE A 96 17.17 -4.52 -10.84
C ILE A 96 16.25 -4.06 -11.97
N ALA A 97 16.82 -3.68 -13.13
CA ALA A 97 16.07 -3.28 -14.31
C ALA A 97 15.13 -4.37 -14.87
N LEU A 98 15.47 -5.65 -14.67
CA LEU A 98 14.62 -6.78 -15.06
C LEU A 98 13.73 -7.27 -13.91
N GLN A 99 14.23 -7.20 -12.68
CA GLN A 99 13.49 -7.62 -11.50
C GLN A 99 12.25 -6.74 -11.25
N LEU A 100 12.38 -5.42 -11.32
CA LEU A 100 11.28 -4.49 -11.04
C LEU A 100 10.05 -4.74 -11.94
N PRO A 101 10.17 -4.76 -13.29
CA PRO A 101 9.02 -5.04 -14.15
C PRO A 101 8.49 -6.46 -13.95
N ALA A 102 9.34 -7.46 -13.69
CA ALA A 102 8.90 -8.83 -13.44
C ALA A 102 7.98 -8.94 -12.20
N VAL A 103 8.32 -8.25 -11.11
CA VAL A 103 7.50 -8.24 -9.89
C VAL A 103 6.19 -7.49 -10.11
N ILE A 104 6.21 -6.37 -10.83
CA ILE A 104 4.99 -5.61 -11.16
C ILE A 104 4.04 -6.45 -12.02
N ILE A 105 4.56 -7.11 -13.06
CA ILE A 105 3.77 -7.99 -13.93
C ILE A 105 3.20 -9.15 -13.13
N ALA A 106 3.99 -9.81 -12.27
CA ALA A 106 3.50 -10.89 -11.42
C ALA A 106 2.36 -10.44 -10.50
N GLY A 107 2.50 -9.28 -9.83
CA GLY A 107 1.45 -8.70 -9.00
C GLY A 107 0.18 -8.35 -9.79
N GLY A 108 0.34 -7.78 -10.98
CA GLY A 108 -0.77 -7.49 -11.89
C GLY A 108 -1.50 -8.74 -12.36
N LEU A 109 -0.77 -9.80 -12.70
CA LEU A 109 -1.34 -11.10 -13.10
C LEU A 109 -2.13 -11.74 -11.96
N ILE A 110 -1.61 -11.69 -10.72
CA ILE A 110 -2.33 -12.19 -9.54
C ILE A 110 -3.66 -11.45 -9.36
N GLY A 111 -3.63 -10.12 -9.45
CA GLY A 111 -4.85 -9.30 -9.37
C GLY A 111 -5.83 -9.62 -10.49
N TRP A 112 -5.34 -9.78 -11.73
CA TRP A 112 -6.15 -10.09 -12.90
C TRP A 112 -6.81 -11.47 -12.81
N VAL A 113 -6.06 -12.50 -12.40
CA VAL A 113 -6.60 -13.84 -12.15
C VAL A 113 -7.67 -13.80 -11.05
N THR A 114 -7.40 -13.10 -9.95
CA THR A 114 -8.38 -12.94 -8.86
C THR A 114 -9.65 -12.26 -9.37
N ALA A 115 -9.53 -11.21 -10.18
CA ALA A 115 -10.66 -10.52 -10.77
C ALA A 115 -11.47 -11.42 -11.73
N ILE A 116 -10.82 -12.27 -12.53
CA ILE A 116 -11.50 -13.24 -13.41
C ILE A 116 -12.28 -14.27 -12.58
N VAL A 117 -11.69 -14.80 -11.52
CA VAL A 117 -12.36 -15.77 -10.63
C VAL A 117 -13.63 -15.18 -10.03
N ILE A 118 -13.59 -13.91 -9.61
CA ILE A 118 -14.76 -13.24 -9.05
C ILE A 118 -15.80 -12.93 -10.15
N THR A 119 -15.37 -12.29 -11.24
CA THR A 119 -16.30 -11.74 -12.25
C THR A 119 -16.84 -12.76 -13.24
N LYS A 120 -16.02 -13.73 -13.68
CA LYS A 120 -16.40 -14.72 -14.70
C LYS A 120 -16.85 -16.03 -14.08
N LEU A 121 -16.15 -16.51 -13.05
CA LEU A 121 -16.51 -17.76 -12.37
C LEU A 121 -17.58 -17.55 -11.28
N LYS A 122 -17.95 -16.30 -10.98
CA LYS A 122 -18.99 -15.92 -10.02
C LYS A 122 -18.74 -16.48 -8.61
N VAL A 123 -17.47 -16.63 -8.24
CA VAL A 123 -17.08 -17.02 -6.88
C VAL A 123 -17.22 -15.81 -5.97
N GLU A 124 -17.70 -16.03 -4.75
CA GLU A 124 -17.82 -14.97 -3.75
C GLU A 124 -16.44 -14.33 -3.48
N PRO A 125 -16.32 -12.99 -3.46
CA PRO A 125 -15.05 -12.29 -3.29
C PRO A 125 -14.19 -12.72 -2.09
N ILE A 126 -14.83 -12.95 -0.94
CA ILE A 126 -14.12 -13.35 0.29
C ILE A 126 -13.48 -14.73 0.10
N ILE A 127 -14.22 -15.69 -0.46
CA ILE A 127 -13.73 -17.05 -0.71
C ILE A 127 -12.62 -17.03 -1.76
N ALA A 128 -12.81 -16.30 -2.87
CA ALA A 128 -11.82 -16.19 -3.94
C ALA A 128 -10.50 -15.58 -3.43
N THR A 129 -10.58 -14.51 -2.63
CA THR A 129 -9.39 -13.83 -2.10
C THR A 129 -8.72 -14.60 -0.98
N LEU A 130 -9.47 -15.32 -0.14
CA LEU A 130 -8.90 -16.23 0.85
C LEU A 130 -8.14 -17.37 0.17
N GLY A 131 -8.74 -18.00 -0.85
CA GLY A 131 -8.08 -19.04 -1.65
C GLY A 131 -6.82 -18.52 -2.35
N MET A 132 -6.89 -17.34 -2.97
CA MET A 132 -5.70 -16.69 -3.55
C MET A 132 -4.62 -16.43 -2.49
N SER A 133 -5.01 -15.99 -1.29
CA SER A 133 -4.07 -15.77 -0.19
C SER A 133 -3.34 -17.06 0.18
N SER A 134 -4.05 -18.20 0.27
CA SER A 134 -3.44 -19.50 0.53
C SER A 134 -2.45 -19.92 -0.56
N ILE A 135 -2.78 -19.68 -1.84
CA ILE A 135 -1.90 -19.97 -2.97
C ILE A 135 -0.63 -19.12 -2.88
N LEU A 136 -0.76 -17.83 -2.59
CA LEU A 136 0.37 -16.91 -2.45
C LEU A 136 1.26 -17.29 -1.27
N LEU A 137 0.68 -17.65 -0.12
CA LEU A 137 1.41 -18.12 1.06
C LEU A 137 2.16 -19.42 0.77
N ALA A 138 1.53 -20.38 0.09
CA ALA A 138 2.19 -21.62 -0.32
C ALA A 138 3.33 -21.36 -1.32
N GLY A 139 3.10 -20.49 -2.31
CA GLY A 139 4.12 -20.08 -3.27
C GLY A 139 5.31 -19.38 -2.61
N MET A 140 5.05 -18.50 -1.63
CA MET A 140 6.08 -17.87 -0.81
C MET A 140 6.94 -18.90 -0.07
N ALA A 141 6.30 -19.87 0.60
CA ALA A 141 7.00 -20.90 1.35
C ALA A 141 7.85 -21.80 0.43
N TRP A 142 7.33 -22.11 -0.77
CA TRP A 142 8.04 -22.92 -1.76
C TRP A 142 9.26 -22.20 -2.34
N VAL A 143 9.11 -20.95 -2.76
CA VAL A 143 10.20 -20.14 -3.36
C VAL A 143 11.28 -19.81 -2.34
N SER A 144 10.89 -19.47 -1.11
CA SER A 144 11.83 -19.15 -0.04
C SER A 144 12.44 -20.39 0.62
N ASN A 145 11.94 -21.59 0.30
CA ASN A 145 12.21 -22.82 1.05
C ASN A 145 11.96 -22.65 2.57
N SER A 146 10.97 -21.82 2.90
CA SER A 146 10.65 -21.37 4.27
C SER A 146 11.81 -20.71 5.02
N GLN A 147 12.76 -20.09 4.30
CA GLN A 147 13.91 -19.39 4.86
C GLN A 147 13.89 -17.90 4.50
N GLN A 148 14.57 -17.10 5.32
CA GLN A 148 14.76 -15.69 5.01
C GLN A 148 15.76 -15.55 3.85
N ILE A 149 15.37 -14.78 2.82
CA ILE A 149 16.27 -14.45 1.71
C ILE A 149 17.00 -13.15 2.07
N LEU A 150 18.31 -13.24 2.30
CA LEU A 150 19.18 -12.11 2.64
C LEU A 150 20.05 -11.73 1.44
N GLY A 151 20.71 -10.57 1.52
CA GLY A 151 21.74 -10.18 0.55
C GLY A 151 21.20 -9.59 -0.76
N LEU A 152 20.21 -8.69 -0.70
CA LEU A 152 19.60 -8.01 -1.86
C LEU A 152 20.53 -7.07 -2.63
N GLY A 153 21.79 -6.96 -2.24
CA GLY A 153 22.77 -6.04 -2.82
C GLY A 153 22.65 -4.59 -2.32
N PRO A 154 23.74 -3.80 -2.40
CA PRO A 154 23.72 -2.38 -2.02
C PRO A 154 22.83 -1.55 -2.94
N ASP A 155 22.76 -1.89 -4.22
CA ASP A 155 22.01 -1.12 -5.23
C ASP A 155 20.50 -1.10 -4.94
N TYR A 156 19.94 -2.21 -4.45
CA TYR A 156 18.53 -2.27 -4.06
C TYR A 156 18.24 -1.36 -2.86
N ARG A 157 19.15 -1.33 -1.88
CA ARG A 157 19.01 -0.43 -0.71
C ARG A 157 19.13 1.03 -1.10
N GLN A 158 20.01 1.36 -2.04
CA GLN A 158 20.16 2.73 -2.53
C GLN A 158 18.90 3.23 -3.22
N ILE A 159 18.23 2.40 -4.02
CA ILE A 159 16.97 2.77 -4.66
C ILE A 159 15.85 2.90 -3.62
N ALA A 160 15.77 1.98 -2.66
CA ALA A 160 14.76 2.03 -1.61
C ALA A 160 14.92 3.23 -0.67
N ALA A 161 16.15 3.64 -0.38
CA ALA A 161 16.50 4.78 0.46
C ALA A 161 16.76 6.07 -0.34
N ALA A 162 16.51 6.07 -1.65
CA ALA A 162 16.71 7.26 -2.45
C ALA A 162 15.74 8.35 -2.00
N GLU A 163 16.28 9.55 -1.86
CA GLU A 163 15.52 10.73 -1.45
C GLU A 163 15.38 11.71 -2.60
N PHE A 164 14.19 12.28 -2.73
CA PHE A 164 13.90 13.38 -3.63
C PHE A 164 13.19 14.49 -2.86
N ALA A 165 13.74 15.70 -2.92
CA ALA A 165 13.25 16.88 -2.18
C ALA A 165 13.13 16.65 -0.65
N GLY A 166 13.99 15.80 -0.07
CA GLY A 166 13.99 15.48 1.36
C GLY A 166 12.86 14.54 1.80
N ILE A 167 12.28 13.78 0.85
CA ILE A 167 11.29 12.74 1.09
C ILE A 167 11.74 11.48 0.32
N THR A 168 11.57 10.29 0.90
CA THR A 168 11.98 9.05 0.23
C THR A 168 11.07 8.69 -0.94
N VAL A 169 11.61 7.93 -1.90
CA VAL A 169 10.87 7.44 -3.08
C VAL A 169 9.56 6.71 -2.75
N PRO A 170 9.47 5.82 -1.74
CA PRO A 170 8.21 5.17 -1.36
C PRO A 170 7.03 6.13 -1.14
N VAL A 171 7.27 7.29 -0.50
CA VAL A 171 6.23 8.29 -0.28
C VAL A 171 5.77 8.93 -1.59
N TRP A 172 6.69 9.19 -2.52
CA TRP A 172 6.34 9.67 -3.86
C TRP A 172 5.50 8.65 -4.64
N ILE A 173 5.82 7.35 -4.51
CA ILE A 173 5.01 6.28 -5.12
C ILE A 173 3.61 6.28 -4.51
N LEU A 174 3.48 6.39 -3.17
CA LEU A 174 2.18 6.51 -2.52
C LEU A 174 1.38 7.69 -3.08
N LEU A 175 1.98 8.88 -3.18
CA LEU A 175 1.31 10.06 -3.71
C LEU A 175 0.88 9.87 -5.16
N ALA A 176 1.74 9.29 -6.01
CA ALA A 176 1.40 9.00 -7.39
C ALA A 176 0.23 8.02 -7.50
N VAL A 177 0.26 6.93 -6.73
CA VAL A 177 -0.83 5.94 -6.68
C VAL A 177 -2.13 6.60 -6.18
N ALA A 178 -2.07 7.40 -5.13
CA ALA A 178 -3.22 8.12 -4.59
C ALA A 178 -3.84 9.08 -5.62
N VAL A 179 -3.01 9.87 -6.32
CA VAL A 179 -3.48 10.81 -7.36
C VAL A 179 -4.09 10.06 -8.53
N VAL A 180 -3.46 8.98 -9.00
CA VAL A 180 -3.99 8.16 -10.09
C VAL A 180 -5.31 7.51 -9.69
N SER A 181 -5.38 6.89 -8.51
CA SER A 181 -6.61 6.28 -8.01
C SER A 181 -7.72 7.30 -7.81
N TRP A 182 -7.42 8.48 -7.25
CA TRP A 182 -8.38 9.57 -7.14
C TRP A 182 -8.91 10.01 -8.50
N TYR A 183 -8.01 10.26 -9.46
CA TYR A 183 -8.39 10.65 -10.81
C TYR A 183 -9.29 9.61 -11.48
N VAL A 184 -8.94 8.33 -11.39
CA VAL A 184 -9.76 7.23 -11.93
C VAL A 184 -11.12 7.18 -11.24
N LEU A 185 -11.17 7.21 -9.90
CA LEU A 185 -12.45 7.13 -9.19
C LEU A 185 -13.37 8.34 -9.44
N GLU A 186 -12.80 9.54 -9.59
CA GLU A 186 -13.56 10.77 -9.81
C GLU A 186 -13.97 10.96 -11.28
N ARG A 187 -13.08 10.64 -12.22
CA ARG A 187 -13.27 10.92 -13.66
C ARG A 187 -13.78 9.74 -14.47
N THR A 188 -13.72 8.53 -13.93
CA THR A 188 -14.37 7.34 -14.52
C THR A 188 -15.42 6.78 -13.55
N PRO A 189 -16.57 7.46 -13.41
CA PRO A 189 -17.71 6.89 -12.70
C PRO A 189 -18.18 5.63 -13.43
N ALA A 190 -18.51 4.59 -12.66
CA ALA A 190 -19.07 3.32 -13.14
C ALA A 190 -20.46 3.51 -13.75
#